data_AF-A0A2V9XZC7-F1
#
_entry.id   AF-A0A2V9XZC7-F1
#
_cell.length_a   1.000
_cell.length_b   1.000
_cell.length_c   1.000
_cell.angle_alpha   90.00
_cell.angle_beta   90.00
_cell.angle_gamma   90.00
#
_symmetry.space_group_name_H-M   'P 1'
#
loop_
_entity.id
_entity.type
_entity.pdbx_description
1 polymer ?
#
loop_
_entity_poly.entity_id
_entity_poly.type
_entity_poly.pdbx_seq_one_letter_code
_entity_poly.pdbx_strand_id
1 'polypeptide(L)'
;MSVSNSKFMGRIEVEFNQQNHAVVGGRGTGKSTILEYLRWGLCDQPVDNTDSDIAPVQIKRKKMIDDTLNKMDGEVIVMFLLNDVKHIIKRNSKTQEILLKIGDADFIQTTEQEVRNPFAVEAYSQKQLSSIGVRIEELKRFVELPIKQSLDQIRSDIRDTEAKIRTAYGKKIRKREIEIELAKYHLEITSLETQLATMRKALKGLSDSDQQIIKQKTQHDNEELIIENLKNNLTRVEELVGTLKSELDEGVGKPEDDLEVQNTALIKTIKRKYAAKFGDIRKQVAVLFDLFGSASLREIHDELKQWDKAKKDFDKKYEAAKAKAKVNQQQLKQIQAGEKRIAEIKKLQMANRNALTSLGETDTVYNDLRTKWNRSPRPKN
;
A
#
# COMPACT_ATOMS: atom_id res chain seq x y z
N MET A 1 1.52 -36.36 -26.37
CA MET A 1 0.22 -35.67 -26.51
C MET A 1 -0.85 -36.72 -26.77
N SER A 2 -1.99 -36.63 -26.09
CA SER A 2 -3.15 -37.48 -26.32
C SER A 2 -4.37 -36.61 -26.62
N VAL A 3 -5.24 -37.09 -27.51
CA VAL A 3 -6.52 -36.49 -27.85
C VAL A 3 -7.58 -37.56 -27.67
N SER A 4 -8.55 -37.33 -26.79
CA SER A 4 -9.53 -38.35 -26.40
C SER A 4 -10.45 -38.73 -27.56
N ASN A 5 -11.03 -37.74 -28.23
CA ASN A 5 -11.89 -37.92 -29.38
C ASN A 5 -11.89 -36.66 -30.26
N SER A 6 -11.95 -36.87 -31.58
CA SER A 6 -11.99 -35.79 -32.57
C SER A 6 -12.75 -36.25 -33.80
N LYS A 7 -13.53 -35.34 -34.40
CA LYS A 7 -14.38 -35.63 -35.56
C LYS A 7 -13.63 -36.27 -36.74
N PHE A 8 -12.40 -35.83 -37.02
CA PHE A 8 -11.66 -36.24 -38.21
C PHE A 8 -10.56 -37.27 -37.95
N MET A 9 -10.10 -37.38 -36.71
CA MET A 9 -8.93 -38.18 -36.37
C MET A 9 -9.19 -39.23 -35.30
N GLY A 10 -10.39 -39.24 -34.69
CA GLY A 10 -10.72 -40.13 -33.58
C GLY A 10 -9.82 -39.87 -32.38
N ARG A 11 -9.51 -40.95 -31.65
CA ARG A 11 -8.54 -40.94 -30.55
C ARG A 11 -7.13 -40.94 -31.14
N ILE A 12 -6.29 -40.01 -30.67
CA ILE A 12 -4.91 -39.88 -31.13
C ILE A 12 -3.98 -39.96 -29.92
N GLU A 13 -2.88 -40.68 -30.08
CA GLU A 13 -1.76 -40.67 -29.15
C GLU A 13 -0.47 -40.45 -29.94
N VAL A 14 0.27 -39.41 -29.58
CA VAL A 14 1.50 -38.99 -30.28
C VAL A 14 2.60 -38.80 -29.25
N GLU A 15 3.70 -39.51 -29.44
CA GLU A 15 4.92 -39.30 -28.68
C GLU A 15 5.90 -38.45 -29.48
N PHE A 16 6.53 -37.50 -28.79
CA PHE A 16 7.50 -36.58 -29.36
C PHE A 16 8.88 -36.87 -28.76
N ASN A 17 9.88 -37.15 -29.58
CA ASN A 17 11.32 -36.96 -29.31
C ASN A 17 11.64 -35.53 -28.80
N GLN A 18 12.82 -35.36 -28.20
CA GLN A 18 13.22 -34.11 -27.56
C GLN A 18 13.70 -32.99 -28.52
N GLN A 19 13.97 -33.31 -29.79
CA GLN A 19 14.71 -32.41 -30.69
C GLN A 19 13.85 -31.89 -31.84
N ASN A 20 13.39 -32.76 -32.72
CA ASN A 20 12.70 -32.35 -33.95
C ASN A 20 11.68 -33.39 -34.41
N HIS A 21 10.48 -32.90 -34.74
CA HIS A 21 9.37 -33.66 -35.29
C HIS A 21 8.97 -33.15 -36.65
N ALA A 22 8.98 -34.05 -37.63
CA ALA A 22 8.41 -33.80 -38.94
C ALA A 22 7.10 -34.59 -39.09
N VAL A 23 5.98 -33.87 -39.22
CA VAL A 23 4.68 -34.47 -39.55
C VAL A 23 4.48 -34.39 -41.07
N VAL A 24 4.58 -35.52 -41.76
CA VAL A 24 4.51 -35.62 -43.23
C VAL A 24 3.26 -36.37 -43.66
N GLY A 25 2.66 -36.00 -44.79
CA GLY A 25 1.46 -36.65 -45.33
C GLY A 25 0.81 -35.86 -46.46
N GLY A 26 -0.11 -36.49 -47.20
CA GLY A 26 -0.84 -35.89 -48.32
C GLY A 26 -1.75 -34.72 -47.91
N ARG A 27 -2.35 -34.02 -48.87
CA ARG A 27 -3.30 -32.93 -48.58
C ARG A 27 -4.53 -33.48 -47.83
N GLY A 28 -5.00 -32.75 -46.81
CA GLY A 28 -6.21 -33.12 -46.06
C GLY A 28 -6.03 -34.17 -44.96
N THR A 29 -4.82 -34.67 -44.74
CA THR A 29 -4.51 -35.75 -43.78
C THR A 29 -4.44 -35.32 -42.30
N GLY A 30 -4.86 -34.09 -41.95
CA GLY A 30 -4.91 -33.65 -40.55
C GLY A 30 -3.60 -33.13 -39.93
N LYS A 31 -2.52 -32.94 -40.72
CA LYS A 31 -1.23 -32.43 -40.20
C LYS A 31 -1.33 -31.14 -39.39
N SER A 32 -2.02 -30.13 -39.95
CA SER A 32 -2.22 -28.85 -39.27
C SER A 32 -3.18 -28.97 -38.07
N THR A 33 -4.07 -29.96 -38.09
CA THR A 33 -5.01 -30.24 -37.00
C THR A 33 -4.27 -30.75 -35.77
N ILE A 34 -3.32 -31.68 -35.94
CA ILE A 34 -2.45 -32.17 -34.86
C ILE A 34 -1.68 -31.01 -34.19
N LEU A 35 -1.04 -30.14 -35.00
CA LEU A 35 -0.27 -29.01 -34.47
C LEU A 35 -1.16 -27.99 -33.75
N GLU A 36 -2.38 -27.80 -34.24
CA GLU A 36 -3.32 -26.89 -33.58
C GLU A 36 -3.84 -27.45 -32.25
N TYR A 37 -4.07 -28.76 -32.15
CA TYR A 37 -4.42 -29.39 -30.87
C TYR A 37 -3.29 -29.21 -29.85
N LEU A 38 -2.05 -29.40 -30.27
CA LEU A 38 -0.89 -29.18 -29.42
C LEU A 38 -0.82 -27.73 -28.95
N ARG A 39 -0.96 -26.77 -29.86
CA ARG A 39 -0.97 -25.34 -29.57
C ARG A 39 -2.09 -24.95 -28.61
N TRP A 40 -3.30 -25.45 -28.86
CA TRP A 40 -4.50 -25.20 -28.05
C TRP A 40 -4.38 -25.78 -26.64
N GLY A 41 -3.85 -27.01 -26.53
CA GLY A 41 -3.57 -27.67 -25.26
C GLY A 41 -2.50 -26.94 -24.43
N LEU A 42 -1.45 -26.43 -25.09
CA LEU A 42 -0.41 -25.59 -24.47
C LEU A 42 -0.84 -24.13 -24.27
N CYS A 43 -2.11 -23.83 -24.56
CA CYS A 43 -2.69 -22.51 -24.42
C CYS A 43 -2.00 -21.41 -25.23
N ASP A 44 -1.18 -21.68 -26.25
CA ASP A 44 -0.56 -20.64 -27.11
C ASP A 44 -1.56 -20.07 -28.14
N GLN A 45 -2.57 -19.38 -27.62
CA GLN A 45 -3.51 -18.58 -28.39
C GLN A 45 -3.11 -17.11 -28.28
N PRO A 46 -2.86 -16.41 -29.40
CA PRO A 46 -2.66 -14.97 -29.32
C PRO A 46 -3.97 -14.29 -28.92
N VAL A 47 -3.83 -13.15 -28.26
CA VAL A 47 -4.94 -12.34 -27.75
C VAL A 47 -5.90 -12.00 -28.90
N ASP A 48 -7.22 -12.10 -28.64
CA ASP A 48 -8.29 -11.69 -29.55
C ASP A 48 -8.21 -10.18 -29.80
N ASN A 49 -7.31 -9.74 -30.68
CA ASN A 49 -7.31 -8.39 -31.21
C ASN A 49 -8.05 -8.42 -32.55
N THR A 50 -9.36 -8.20 -32.50
CA THR A 50 -10.30 -8.30 -33.63
C THR A 50 -10.00 -7.31 -34.76
N ASP A 51 -9.24 -6.26 -34.47
CA ASP A 51 -8.82 -5.24 -35.44
C ASP A 51 -7.46 -5.55 -36.10
N SER A 52 -6.88 -6.73 -35.84
CA SER A 52 -5.61 -7.15 -36.45
C SER A 52 -5.83 -7.97 -37.74
N ASP A 53 -4.91 -7.84 -38.70
CA ASP A 53 -4.84 -8.70 -39.90
C ASP A 53 -4.70 -10.21 -39.60
N ILE A 54 -4.52 -10.59 -38.32
CA ILE A 54 -4.42 -11.98 -37.84
C ILE A 54 -5.79 -12.53 -37.42
N ALA A 55 -6.80 -11.66 -37.21
CA ALA A 55 -8.15 -12.05 -36.83
C ALA A 55 -8.74 -13.15 -37.76
N PRO A 56 -8.59 -13.11 -39.10
CA PRO A 56 -9.08 -14.19 -39.97
C PRO A 56 -8.41 -15.55 -39.71
N VAL A 57 -7.13 -15.55 -39.34
CA VAL A 57 -6.35 -16.77 -39.04
C VAL A 57 -6.74 -17.32 -37.66
N GLN A 58 -6.96 -16.46 -36.67
CA GLN A 58 -7.42 -16.88 -35.34
C GLN A 58 -8.86 -17.37 -35.35
N ILE A 59 -9.76 -16.67 -36.03
CA ILE A 59 -11.15 -17.11 -36.24
C ILE A 59 -11.18 -18.49 -36.89
N LYS A 60 -10.32 -18.73 -37.90
CA LYS A 60 -10.23 -20.03 -38.56
C LYS A 60 -9.71 -21.14 -37.62
N ARG A 61 -8.78 -20.82 -36.73
CA ARG A 61 -8.21 -21.77 -35.74
C ARG A 61 -9.23 -22.11 -34.65
N LYS A 62 -9.88 -21.09 -34.08
CA LYS A 62 -10.98 -21.26 -33.11
C LYS A 62 -12.11 -22.10 -33.71
N LYS A 63 -12.55 -21.74 -34.91
CA LYS A 63 -13.55 -22.51 -35.66
C LYS A 63 -13.11 -23.95 -35.90
N MET A 64 -11.82 -24.21 -36.14
CA MET A 64 -11.34 -25.57 -36.28
C MET A 64 -11.46 -26.37 -34.98
N ILE A 65 -11.08 -25.80 -33.82
CA ILE A 65 -11.29 -26.46 -32.52
C ILE A 65 -12.77 -26.71 -32.27
N ASP A 66 -13.62 -25.72 -32.53
CA ASP A 66 -15.08 -25.84 -32.37
C ASP A 66 -15.67 -26.94 -33.25
N ASP A 67 -15.24 -27.01 -34.51
CA ASP A 67 -15.76 -27.97 -35.49
C ASP A 67 -15.25 -29.40 -35.29
N THR A 68 -14.16 -29.59 -34.54
CA THR A 68 -13.43 -30.88 -34.47
C THR A 68 -13.36 -31.50 -33.08
N LEU A 69 -13.16 -30.70 -32.03
CA LEU A 69 -13.07 -31.16 -30.64
C LEU A 69 -14.39 -30.89 -29.90
N ASN A 70 -14.94 -29.68 -29.97
CA ASN A 70 -16.14 -29.32 -29.17
C ASN A 70 -17.36 -30.16 -29.53
N LYS A 71 -17.54 -30.50 -30.81
CA LYS A 71 -18.66 -31.36 -31.24
C LYS A 71 -18.59 -32.79 -30.73
N MET A 72 -17.42 -33.24 -30.29
CA MET A 72 -17.16 -34.61 -29.85
C MET A 72 -16.80 -34.69 -28.36
N ASP A 73 -17.00 -33.58 -27.62
CA ASP A 73 -16.56 -33.44 -26.22
C ASP A 73 -15.09 -33.86 -26.04
N GLY A 74 -14.25 -33.45 -26.99
CA GLY A 74 -12.85 -33.80 -27.06
C GLY A 74 -12.02 -33.18 -25.94
N GLU A 75 -10.94 -33.87 -25.60
CA GLU A 75 -10.00 -33.44 -24.58
C GLU A 75 -8.58 -33.59 -25.12
N VAL A 76 -7.74 -32.58 -24.87
CA VAL A 76 -6.33 -32.62 -25.24
C VAL A 76 -5.50 -32.68 -23.96
N ILE A 77 -4.64 -33.70 -23.91
CA ILE A 77 -3.67 -33.90 -22.84
C ILE A 77 -2.27 -33.72 -23.43
N VAL A 78 -1.54 -32.72 -22.95
CA VAL A 78 -0.16 -32.48 -23.32
C VAL A 78 0.74 -32.82 -22.14
N MET A 79 1.65 -33.75 -22.35
CA MET A 79 2.74 -34.00 -21.40
C MET A 79 3.97 -33.25 -21.90
N PHE A 80 4.52 -32.42 -21.02
CA PHE A 80 5.69 -31.59 -21.29
C PHE A 80 6.75 -31.87 -20.24
N LEU A 81 8.00 -32.06 -20.67
CA LEU A 81 9.13 -32.27 -19.76
C LEU A 81 9.93 -30.96 -19.70
N LEU A 82 9.90 -30.30 -18.55
CA LEU A 82 10.65 -29.06 -18.31
C LEU A 82 11.66 -29.33 -17.19
N ASN A 83 12.96 -29.28 -17.52
CA ASN A 83 14.04 -29.60 -16.57
C ASN A 83 13.82 -30.96 -15.87
N ASP A 84 13.48 -31.99 -16.65
CA ASP A 84 13.14 -33.34 -16.17
C ASP A 84 11.91 -33.45 -15.26
N VAL A 85 11.18 -32.35 -15.02
CA VAL A 85 9.90 -32.37 -14.32
C VAL A 85 8.76 -32.55 -15.32
N LYS A 86 7.99 -33.62 -15.12
CA LYS A 86 6.82 -33.93 -15.92
C LYS A 86 5.67 -32.99 -15.58
N HIS A 87 5.22 -32.23 -16.56
CA HIS A 87 4.03 -31.40 -16.46
C HIS A 87 2.94 -31.99 -17.36
N ILE A 88 1.73 -32.16 -16.83
CA ILE A 88 0.59 -32.69 -17.57
C ILE A 88 -0.48 -31.59 -17.61
N ILE A 89 -0.74 -31.08 -18.81
CA ILE A 89 -1.80 -30.11 -19.06
C ILE A 89 -2.97 -30.85 -19.69
N LYS A 90 -4.14 -30.73 -19.08
CA LYS A 90 -5.38 -31.33 -19.54
C LYS A 90 -6.37 -30.22 -19.81
N ARG A 91 -6.82 -30.10 -21.05
CA ARG A 91 -7.79 -29.07 -21.47
C ARG A 91 -9.02 -29.71 -22.08
N ASN A 92 -10.17 -29.43 -21.48
CA ASN A 92 -11.46 -29.90 -21.98
C ASN A 92 -12.05 -28.90 -22.97
N SER A 93 -12.50 -29.37 -24.14
CA SER A 93 -12.93 -28.47 -25.18
C SER A 93 -14.36 -27.93 -24.96
N LYS A 94 -15.20 -28.66 -24.21
CA LYS A 94 -16.57 -28.25 -23.88
C LYS A 94 -16.63 -27.33 -22.66
N THR A 95 -16.02 -27.73 -21.55
CA THR A 95 -16.04 -26.95 -20.30
C THR A 95 -15.01 -25.82 -20.31
N GLN A 96 -14.02 -25.87 -21.22
CA GLN A 96 -12.86 -24.97 -21.25
C GLN A 96 -12.01 -25.01 -19.97
N GLU A 97 -12.22 -26.00 -19.11
CA GLU A 97 -11.41 -26.21 -17.91
C GLU A 97 -10.00 -26.64 -18.29
N ILE A 98 -9.03 -26.04 -17.59
CA ILE A 98 -7.60 -26.35 -17.72
C ILE A 98 -7.13 -26.87 -16.37
N LEU A 99 -6.60 -28.09 -16.40
CA LEU A 99 -5.99 -28.73 -15.24
C LEU A 99 -4.49 -28.91 -15.50
N LEU A 100 -3.67 -28.52 -14.53
CA LEU A 100 -2.22 -28.69 -14.57
C LEU A 100 -1.79 -29.61 -13.43
N LYS A 101 -1.01 -30.64 -13.75
CA LYS A 101 -0.31 -31.49 -12.80
C LYS A 101 1.20 -31.32 -12.99
N ILE A 102 1.91 -31.08 -11.90
CA ILE A 102 3.37 -30.87 -11.88
C ILE A 102 4.01 -32.00 -11.07
N GLY A 103 4.89 -32.78 -11.70
CA GLY A 103 5.50 -33.96 -11.09
C GLY A 103 4.43 -34.96 -10.63
N ASP A 104 4.50 -35.35 -9.37
CA ASP A 104 3.59 -36.31 -8.75
C ASP A 104 2.36 -35.67 -8.10
N ALA A 105 2.28 -34.34 -8.03
CA ALA A 105 1.17 -33.61 -7.42
C ALA A 105 -0.20 -33.91 -8.06
N ASP A 106 -1.28 -33.56 -7.37
CA ASP A 106 -2.63 -33.66 -7.91
C ASP A 106 -2.90 -32.59 -8.99
N PHE A 107 -3.95 -32.81 -9.78
CA PHE A 107 -4.37 -31.83 -10.77
C PHE A 107 -4.96 -30.59 -10.08
N ILE A 108 -4.47 -29.42 -10.47
CA ILE A 108 -4.94 -28.13 -9.99
C ILE A 108 -5.61 -27.39 -11.14
N GLN A 109 -6.74 -26.75 -10.87
CA GLN A 109 -7.39 -25.87 -11.85
C GLN A 109 -6.54 -24.61 -12.05
N THR A 110 -6.27 -24.26 -13.31
CA THR A 110 -5.34 -23.18 -13.67
C THR A 110 -5.89 -22.31 -14.79
N THR A 111 -5.28 -21.16 -15.03
CA THR A 111 -5.61 -20.24 -16.12
C THR A 111 -4.67 -20.42 -17.33
N GLU A 112 -5.07 -19.93 -18.51
CA GLU A 112 -4.21 -19.94 -19.69
C GLU A 112 -2.87 -19.22 -19.46
N GLN A 113 -2.88 -18.14 -18.66
CA GLN A 113 -1.68 -17.35 -18.39
C GLN A 113 -0.69 -18.11 -17.49
N GLU A 114 -1.20 -18.86 -16.52
CA GLU A 114 -0.39 -19.71 -15.63
C GLU A 114 0.26 -20.87 -16.38
N VAL A 115 -0.36 -21.37 -17.46
CA VAL A 115 0.25 -22.36 -18.36
C VAL A 115 1.29 -21.69 -19.28
N ARG A 116 1.02 -20.50 -19.84
CA ARG A 116 1.95 -19.81 -20.76
C ARG A 116 3.25 -19.34 -20.09
N ASN A 117 3.22 -19.02 -18.81
CA ASN A 117 4.40 -18.50 -18.10
C ASN A 117 5.55 -19.52 -18.02
N PRO A 118 5.35 -20.79 -17.60
CA PRO A 118 6.39 -21.81 -17.58
C PRO A 118 6.68 -22.41 -18.97
N PHE A 119 5.69 -22.47 -19.87
CA PHE A 119 5.86 -23.06 -21.20
C PHE A 119 5.86 -21.97 -22.28
N ALA A 120 7.06 -21.44 -22.58
CA ALA A 120 7.28 -20.47 -23.65
C ALA A 120 7.19 -21.15 -25.04
N VAL A 121 6.00 -21.63 -25.40
CA VAL A 121 5.74 -22.31 -26.67
C VAL A 121 5.48 -21.27 -27.76
N GLU A 122 6.14 -21.44 -28.90
CA GLU A 122 6.00 -20.56 -30.06
C GLU A 122 5.46 -21.36 -31.24
N ALA A 123 4.21 -21.08 -31.66
CA ALA A 123 3.60 -21.74 -32.80
C ALA A 123 3.37 -20.78 -33.97
N TYR A 124 4.14 -20.97 -35.04
CA TYR A 124 4.02 -20.18 -36.26
C TYR A 124 3.37 -20.98 -37.39
N SER A 125 2.41 -20.37 -38.09
CA SER A 125 1.92 -20.88 -39.37
C SER A 125 2.75 -20.33 -40.54
N GLN A 126 2.68 -21.00 -41.70
CA GLN A 126 3.37 -20.58 -42.93
C GLN A 126 3.09 -19.11 -43.31
N LYS A 127 1.86 -18.63 -43.13
CA LYS A 127 1.48 -17.23 -43.38
C LYS A 127 1.97 -16.26 -42.30
N GLN A 128 2.16 -16.74 -41.06
CA GLN A 128 2.70 -15.93 -39.98
C GLN A 128 4.20 -15.72 -40.14
N LEU A 129 4.96 -16.75 -40.51
CA LEU A 129 6.40 -16.65 -40.77
C LEU A 129 6.75 -15.59 -41.82
N SER A 130 5.97 -15.50 -42.90
CA SER A 130 6.14 -14.44 -43.91
C SER A 130 5.84 -13.03 -43.40
N SER A 131 5.22 -12.90 -42.22
CA SER A 131 4.81 -11.62 -41.63
C SER A 131 5.60 -11.21 -40.38
N ILE A 132 6.37 -12.11 -39.75
CA ILE A 132 7.12 -11.83 -38.51
C ILE A 132 8.18 -10.75 -38.75
N GLY A 133 8.92 -10.82 -39.86
CA GLY A 133 9.98 -9.85 -40.19
C GLY A 133 9.49 -8.44 -40.53
N VAL A 134 8.18 -8.24 -40.68
CA VAL A 134 7.57 -6.95 -41.06
C VAL A 134 6.73 -6.36 -39.91
N ARG A 135 6.49 -7.13 -38.83
CA ARG A 135 5.55 -6.77 -37.77
C ARG A 135 6.26 -6.48 -36.46
N ILE A 136 6.22 -5.20 -36.08
CA ILE A 136 6.87 -4.68 -34.88
C ILE A 136 6.39 -5.39 -33.61
N GLU A 137 5.11 -5.73 -33.49
CA GLU A 137 4.58 -6.40 -32.28
C GLU A 137 5.07 -7.84 -32.10
N GLU A 138 5.25 -8.58 -33.20
CA GLU A 138 5.79 -9.96 -33.14
C GLU A 138 7.31 -9.91 -32.87
N LEU A 139 8.03 -8.95 -33.46
CA LEU A 139 9.43 -8.69 -33.14
C LEU A 139 9.60 -8.29 -31.67
N LYS A 140 8.71 -7.44 -31.16
CA LYS A 140 8.68 -7.03 -29.76
C LYS A 140 8.40 -8.20 -28.84
N ARG A 141 7.39 -9.03 -29.13
CA ARG A 141 7.14 -10.27 -28.36
C ARG A 141 8.38 -11.16 -28.33
N PHE A 142 9.02 -11.38 -29.48
CA PHE A 142 10.22 -12.21 -29.59
C PHE A 142 11.39 -11.67 -28.76
N VAL A 143 11.61 -10.35 -28.76
CA VAL A 143 12.68 -9.70 -27.98
C VAL A 143 12.34 -9.61 -26.49
N GLU A 144 11.07 -9.42 -26.14
CA GLU A 144 10.63 -9.23 -24.75
C GLU A 144 10.43 -10.55 -23.99
N LEU A 145 10.08 -11.66 -24.67
CA LEU A 145 9.77 -12.93 -24.03
C LEU A 145 10.90 -13.42 -23.10
N PRO A 146 12.19 -13.40 -23.51
CA PRO A 146 13.29 -13.85 -22.65
C PRO A 146 13.52 -12.97 -21.42
N ILE A 147 13.06 -11.72 -21.45
CA ILE A 147 13.29 -10.72 -20.39
C ILE A 147 11.99 -10.31 -19.68
N LYS A 148 10.88 -11.00 -19.95
CA LYS A 148 9.54 -10.61 -19.51
C LYS A 148 9.43 -10.46 -17.99
N GLN A 149 10.01 -11.40 -17.23
CA GLN A 149 10.02 -11.35 -15.77
C GLN A 149 10.73 -10.09 -15.24
N SER A 150 11.89 -9.75 -15.82
CA SER A 150 12.62 -8.53 -15.46
C SER A 150 11.84 -7.28 -15.81
N LEU A 151 11.17 -7.25 -16.96
CA LEU A 151 10.30 -6.13 -17.36
C LEU A 151 9.11 -5.98 -16.40
N ASP A 152 8.49 -7.08 -15.98
CA ASP A 152 7.36 -7.05 -15.05
C ASP A 152 7.79 -6.58 -13.65
N GLN A 153 8.97 -6.98 -13.17
CA GLN A 153 9.54 -6.46 -11.92
C GLN A 153 9.80 -4.94 -11.99
N ILE A 154 10.44 -4.48 -13.08
CA ILE A 154 10.70 -3.04 -13.28
C ILE A 154 9.38 -2.25 -13.32
N ARG A 155 8.33 -2.79 -13.98
CA ARG A 155 7.00 -2.17 -13.99
C ARG A 155 6.39 -2.09 -12.60
N SER A 156 6.53 -3.13 -11.78
CA SER A 156 6.07 -3.11 -10.39
C SER A 156 6.78 -2.04 -9.58
N ASP A 157 8.10 -1.97 -9.66
CA ASP A 157 8.92 -1.00 -8.93
C ASP A 157 8.59 0.45 -9.32
N ILE A 158 8.31 0.69 -10.60
CA ILE A 158 7.86 1.99 -11.11
C ILE A 158 6.51 2.37 -10.47
N ARG A 159 5.52 1.47 -10.48
CA ARG A 159 4.19 1.72 -9.89
C ARG A 159 4.29 2.01 -8.38
N ASP A 160 5.11 1.24 -7.68
CA ASP A 160 5.33 1.44 -6.24
C ASP A 160 6.00 2.78 -5.95
N THR A 161 6.99 3.14 -6.75
CA THR A 161 7.68 4.44 -6.61
C THR A 161 6.73 5.59 -6.92
N GLU A 162 5.88 5.46 -7.94
CA GLU A 162 4.85 6.44 -8.27
C GLU A 162 3.86 6.65 -7.11
N ALA A 163 3.32 5.56 -6.55
CA ALA A 163 2.40 5.62 -5.41
C ALA A 163 3.04 6.31 -4.19
N LYS A 164 4.31 6.00 -3.91
CA LYS A 164 5.07 6.64 -2.83
C LYS A 164 5.29 8.14 -3.08
N ILE A 165 5.61 8.54 -4.32
CA ILE A 165 5.76 9.96 -4.70
C ILE A 165 4.45 10.72 -4.53
N ARG A 166 3.33 10.17 -5.02
CA ARG A 166 2.01 10.81 -4.87
C ARG A 166 1.68 11.05 -3.39
N THR A 167 1.92 10.05 -2.55
CA THR A 167 1.70 10.13 -1.10
C THR A 167 2.61 11.17 -0.45
N ALA A 168 3.91 11.16 -0.75
CA ALA A 168 4.87 12.11 -0.20
C ALA A 168 4.57 13.55 -0.63
N TYR A 169 4.15 13.75 -1.89
CA TYR A 169 3.74 15.06 -2.41
C TYR A 169 2.47 15.58 -1.72
N GLY A 170 1.47 14.71 -1.51
CA GLY A 170 0.27 15.06 -0.75
C GLY A 170 0.61 15.52 0.68
N LYS A 171 1.50 14.80 1.37
CA LYS A 171 1.99 15.21 2.71
C LYS A 171 2.71 16.56 2.68
N LYS A 172 3.51 16.82 1.63
CA LYS A 172 4.20 18.11 1.45
C LYS A 172 3.24 19.28 1.23
N ILE A 173 2.19 19.10 0.42
CA ILE A 173 1.13 20.11 0.26
C ILE A 173 0.45 20.36 1.59
N ARG A 174 0.06 19.29 2.30
CA ARG A 174 -0.61 19.39 3.59
C ARG A 174 0.22 20.14 4.63
N LYS A 175 1.54 19.88 4.68
CA LYS A 175 2.48 20.62 5.53
C LYS A 175 2.43 22.12 5.23
N ARG A 176 2.49 22.50 3.95
CA ARG A 176 2.44 23.91 3.53
C ARG A 176 1.12 24.59 3.88
N GLU A 177 -0.02 23.91 3.72
CA GLU A 177 -1.33 24.42 4.12
C GLU A 177 -1.38 24.72 5.62
N ILE A 178 -0.92 23.76 6.43
CA ILE A 178 -0.86 23.90 7.89
C ILE A 178 0.04 25.08 8.29
N GLU A 179 1.20 25.26 7.64
CA GLU A 179 2.09 26.41 7.88
C GLU A 179 1.43 27.75 7.58
N ILE A 180 0.65 27.84 6.49
CA ILE A 180 -0.11 29.05 6.14
C ILE A 180 -1.20 29.33 7.18
N GLU A 181 -1.93 28.31 7.63
CA GLU A 181 -2.94 28.45 8.68
C GLU A 181 -2.31 28.89 10.01
N LEU A 182 -1.16 28.34 10.38
CA LEU A 182 -0.42 28.75 11.58
C LEU A 182 0.00 30.22 11.54
N ALA A 183 0.46 30.70 10.37
CA ALA A 183 0.79 32.11 10.18
C ALA A 183 -0.45 33.01 10.32
N LYS A 184 -1.60 32.60 9.77
CA LYS A 184 -2.87 33.30 9.92
C LYS A 184 -3.30 33.38 11.39
N TYR A 185 -3.28 32.27 12.11
CA TYR A 185 -3.62 32.22 13.54
C TYR A 185 -2.69 33.09 14.38
N HIS A 186 -1.39 33.12 14.05
CA HIS A 186 -0.44 33.96 14.76
C HIS A 186 -0.75 35.46 14.60
N LEU A 187 -1.11 35.90 13.39
CA LEU A 187 -1.52 37.29 13.14
C LEU A 187 -2.83 37.64 13.86
N GLU A 188 -3.82 36.74 13.83
CA GLU A 188 -5.10 36.95 14.52
C GLU A 188 -4.91 37.06 16.04
N ILE A 189 -4.11 36.16 16.63
CA ILE A 189 -3.74 36.22 18.07
C ILE A 189 -3.04 37.55 18.38
N THR A 190 -2.02 37.94 17.61
CA THR A 190 -1.26 39.17 17.85
C THR A 190 -2.15 40.41 17.81
N SER A 191 -3.08 40.46 16.84
CA SER A 191 -4.05 41.55 16.70
C SER A 191 -4.99 41.61 17.92
N LEU A 192 -5.58 40.47 18.31
CA LEU A 192 -6.49 40.40 19.45
C LEU A 192 -5.78 40.72 20.77
N GLU A 193 -4.57 40.21 20.99
CA GLU A 193 -3.77 40.50 22.19
C GLU A 193 -3.46 42.01 22.29
N THR A 194 -3.16 42.67 21.16
CA THR A 194 -2.93 44.13 21.11
C THR A 194 -4.20 44.93 21.42
N GLN A 195 -5.34 44.51 20.86
CA GLN A 195 -6.65 45.13 21.16
C GLN A 195 -7.01 44.98 22.64
N LEU A 196 -6.86 43.78 23.21
CA LEU A 196 -7.12 43.49 24.61
C LEU A 196 -6.19 44.27 25.54
N ALA A 197 -4.91 44.39 25.21
CA ALA A 197 -3.97 45.20 25.99
C ALA A 197 -4.39 46.67 26.06
N THR A 198 -4.90 47.21 24.95
CA THR A 198 -5.44 48.58 24.87
C THR A 198 -6.71 48.73 25.69
N MET A 199 -7.65 47.78 25.59
CA MET A 199 -8.88 47.77 26.40
C MET A 199 -8.59 47.67 27.90
N ARG A 200 -7.63 46.82 28.31
CA ARG A 200 -7.22 46.66 29.72
C ARG A 200 -6.60 47.94 30.30
N LYS A 201 -5.88 48.73 29.49
CA LYS A 201 -5.34 50.03 29.89
C LYS A 201 -6.43 51.11 30.02
N ALA A 202 -7.53 50.99 29.28
CA ALA A 202 -8.64 51.96 29.29
C ALA A 202 -9.61 51.78 30.47
N LEU A 203 -9.51 50.69 31.24
CA LEU A 203 -10.35 50.43 32.42
C LEU A 203 -10.05 51.46 33.52
N LYS A 204 -11.05 52.28 33.89
CA LYS A 204 -10.97 53.26 34.99
C LYS A 204 -11.72 52.78 36.24
N GLY A 205 -11.26 53.16 37.44
CA GLY A 205 -11.97 52.91 38.71
C GLY A 205 -11.74 51.54 39.35
N LEU A 206 -10.67 50.84 38.98
CA LEU A 206 -10.22 49.59 39.62
C LEU A 206 -9.12 49.87 40.66
N SER A 207 -9.02 49.04 41.70
CA SER A 207 -7.85 49.05 42.57
C SER A 207 -6.62 48.50 41.82
N ASP A 208 -5.41 48.95 42.19
CA ASP A 208 -4.17 48.44 41.57
C ASP A 208 -4.03 46.91 41.72
N SER A 209 -4.57 46.36 42.80
CA SER A 209 -4.62 44.91 43.06
C SER A 209 -5.55 44.17 42.09
N ASP A 210 -6.78 44.67 41.88
CA ASP A 210 -7.73 44.05 40.94
C ASP A 210 -7.24 44.19 39.48
N GLN A 211 -6.55 45.28 39.14
CA GLN A 211 -5.98 45.50 37.81
C GLN A 211 -4.80 44.55 37.52
N GLN A 212 -3.99 44.20 38.52
CA GLN A 212 -2.95 43.19 38.40
C GLN A 212 -3.52 41.79 38.16
N ILE A 213 -4.58 41.40 38.89
CA ILE A 213 -5.25 40.10 38.73
C ILE A 213 -5.78 39.95 37.29
N ILE A 214 -6.40 41.00 36.73
CA ILE A 214 -6.91 40.97 35.34
C ILE A 214 -5.77 40.85 34.32
N LYS A 215 -4.61 41.47 34.56
CA LYS A 215 -3.44 41.34 33.67
C LYS A 215 -2.84 39.92 33.68
N GLN A 216 -2.84 39.26 34.84
CA GLN A 216 -2.28 37.92 35.02
C GLN A 216 -3.07 36.80 34.33
N LYS A 217 -4.33 37.04 33.93
CA LYS A 217 -5.17 36.02 33.27
C LYS A 217 -4.49 35.40 32.03
N THR A 218 -3.85 36.22 31.21
CA THR A 218 -3.13 35.76 30.02
C THR A 218 -1.99 34.78 30.34
N GLN A 219 -1.32 34.94 31.49
CA GLN A 219 -0.22 34.08 31.90
C GLN A 219 -0.76 32.71 32.35
N HIS A 220 -1.83 32.67 33.15
CA HIS A 220 -2.49 31.43 33.54
C HIS A 220 -3.12 30.68 32.34
N ASP A 221 -3.67 31.40 31.37
CA ASP A 221 -4.19 30.78 30.14
C ASP A 221 -3.04 30.16 29.30
N ASN A 222 -1.85 30.78 29.29
CA ASN A 222 -0.67 30.21 28.65
C ASN A 222 -0.16 28.97 29.42
N GLU A 223 -0.18 28.96 30.75
CA GLU A 223 0.14 27.78 31.56
C GLU A 223 -0.77 26.59 31.23
N GLU A 224 -2.09 26.84 31.13
CA GLU A 224 -3.06 25.82 30.75
C GLU A 224 -2.76 25.21 29.39
N LEU A 225 -2.44 26.06 28.39
CA LEU A 225 -2.07 25.59 27.07
C LEU A 225 -0.79 24.75 27.05
N ILE A 226 0.20 25.11 27.87
CA ILE A 226 1.44 24.33 28.01
C ILE A 226 1.12 22.94 28.58
N ILE A 227 0.28 22.89 29.62
CA ILE A 227 -0.10 21.63 30.26
C ILE A 227 -0.95 20.76 29.33
N GLU A 228 -1.95 21.32 28.65
CA GLU A 228 -2.74 20.61 27.63
C GLU A 228 -1.82 20.05 26.53
N ASN A 229 -0.80 20.81 26.09
CA ASN A 229 0.17 20.36 25.09
C ASN A 229 1.01 19.17 25.58
N LEU A 230 1.59 19.28 26.79
CA LEU A 230 2.38 18.19 27.37
C LEU A 230 1.55 16.91 27.50
N LYS A 231 0.30 17.02 27.95
CA LYS A 231 -0.64 15.90 28.03
C LYS A 231 -0.91 15.27 26.66
N ASN A 232 -1.25 16.09 25.65
CA ASN A 232 -1.53 15.61 24.30
C ASN A 232 -0.31 14.93 23.67
N ASN A 233 0.91 15.44 23.90
CA ASN A 233 2.13 14.81 23.43
C ASN A 233 2.35 13.45 24.08
N LEU A 234 2.12 13.34 25.40
CA LEU A 234 2.25 12.08 26.12
C LEU A 234 1.28 11.03 25.58
N THR A 235 0.00 11.39 25.42
CA THR A 235 -1.02 10.49 24.84
C THR A 235 -0.69 10.09 23.41
N ARG A 236 -0.17 11.00 22.58
CA ARG A 236 0.26 10.64 21.22
C ARG A 236 1.38 9.61 21.22
N VAL A 237 2.37 9.74 22.12
CA VAL A 237 3.46 8.77 22.22
C VAL A 237 2.93 7.43 22.74
N GLU A 238 2.02 7.44 23.71
CA GLU A 238 1.32 6.24 24.19
C GLU A 238 0.61 5.49 23.05
N GLU A 239 -0.13 6.20 22.19
CA GLU A 239 -0.82 5.62 21.02
C GLU A 239 0.16 5.01 20.00
N LEU A 240 1.28 5.68 19.74
CA LEU A 240 2.33 5.15 18.84
C LEU A 240 2.96 3.87 19.40
N VAL A 241 3.28 3.85 20.69
CA VAL A 241 3.83 2.66 21.36
C VAL A 241 2.79 1.53 21.42
N GLY A 242 1.51 1.87 21.63
CA GLY A 242 0.40 0.92 21.59
C GLY A 242 0.20 0.30 20.21
N THR A 243 0.31 1.10 19.14
CA THR A 243 0.24 0.62 17.75
C THR A 243 1.39 -0.34 17.46
N LEU A 244 2.62 0.06 17.82
CA LEU A 244 3.81 -0.79 17.65
C LEU A 244 3.68 -2.12 18.41
N LYS A 245 3.13 -2.09 19.63
CA LYS A 245 2.85 -3.29 20.41
C LYS A 245 1.87 -4.22 19.69
N SER A 246 0.77 -3.68 19.17
CA SER A 246 -0.23 -4.44 18.42
C SER A 246 0.36 -5.08 17.16
N GLU A 247 1.13 -4.31 16.37
CA GLU A 247 1.79 -4.82 15.16
C GLU A 247 2.78 -5.94 15.47
N LEU A 248 3.50 -5.86 16.59
CA LEU A 248 4.44 -6.90 17.02
C LEU A 248 3.75 -8.15 17.55
N ASP A 249 2.55 -8.01 18.13
CA ASP A 249 1.75 -9.12 18.61
C ASP A 249 1.04 -9.86 17.47
N GLU A 250 0.59 -9.14 16.44
CA GLU A 250 -0.06 -9.70 15.24
C GLU A 250 0.95 -10.20 14.17
N GLY A 251 2.05 -9.47 13.97
CA GLY A 251 2.94 -9.60 12.82
C GLY A 251 3.95 -10.75 12.88
N VAL A 252 4.12 -11.41 14.03
CA VAL A 252 4.90 -12.65 14.10
C VAL A 252 3.99 -13.82 13.72
N GLY A 253 3.60 -13.84 12.44
CA GLY A 253 2.96 -14.99 11.83
C GLY A 253 3.78 -16.24 12.12
N LYS A 254 3.10 -17.34 12.48
CA LYS A 254 3.75 -18.65 12.60
C LYS A 254 4.57 -18.86 11.33
N PRO A 255 5.89 -19.12 11.43
CA PRO A 255 6.69 -19.31 10.24
C PRO A 255 6.09 -20.47 9.46
N GLU A 256 5.61 -20.22 8.24
CA GLU A 256 5.13 -21.27 7.35
C GLU A 256 6.20 -22.37 7.31
N ASP A 257 5.79 -23.59 7.66
CA ASP A 257 6.62 -24.79 7.61
C ASP A 257 6.44 -25.51 6.27
N ASP A 258 5.80 -24.86 5.30
CA ASP A 258 5.35 -25.45 4.04
C ASP A 258 6.48 -25.64 3.02
N LEU A 259 7.70 -25.22 3.36
CA LEU A 259 8.87 -25.36 2.49
C LEU A 259 9.76 -26.52 2.96
N GLU A 260 9.92 -27.51 2.08
CA GLU A 260 10.90 -28.57 2.26
C GLU A 260 12.32 -27.99 2.22
N VAL A 261 13.07 -28.15 3.31
CA VAL A 261 14.44 -27.64 3.44
C VAL A 261 15.39 -28.78 3.79
N GLN A 262 16.53 -28.86 3.11
CA GLN A 262 17.52 -29.92 3.36
C GLN A 262 18.09 -29.84 4.79
N ASN A 263 18.39 -28.63 5.26
CA ASN A 263 18.98 -28.40 6.58
C ASN A 263 17.90 -28.16 7.65
N THR A 264 16.92 -29.07 7.77
CA THR A 264 15.78 -28.95 8.68
C THR A 264 16.20 -28.58 10.12
N ALA A 265 17.25 -29.21 10.65
CA ALA A 265 17.75 -28.93 12.00
C ALA A 265 18.35 -27.52 12.15
N LEU A 266 19.12 -27.07 11.16
CA LEU A 266 19.71 -25.73 11.15
C LEU A 266 18.60 -24.66 11.00
N ILE A 267 17.67 -24.85 10.06
CA ILE A 267 16.55 -23.93 9.84
C ILE A 267 15.66 -23.85 11.08
N LYS A 268 15.34 -24.97 11.74
CA LYS A 268 14.63 -24.96 13.04
C LYS A 268 15.38 -24.17 14.10
N THR A 269 16.71 -24.29 14.15
CA THR A 269 17.55 -23.52 15.08
C THR A 269 17.54 -22.03 14.76
N ILE A 270 17.62 -21.66 13.47
CA ILE A 270 17.53 -20.26 13.02
C ILE A 270 16.14 -19.69 13.36
N LYS A 271 15.05 -20.39 13.00
CA LYS A 271 13.67 -20.01 13.34
C LYS A 271 13.53 -19.77 14.84
N ARG A 272 14.08 -20.66 15.68
CA ARG A 272 14.09 -20.50 17.16
C ARG A 272 14.86 -19.26 17.62
N LYS A 273 16.03 -18.97 17.04
CA LYS A 273 16.81 -17.77 17.39
C LYS A 273 16.08 -16.48 17.01
N TYR A 274 15.46 -16.42 15.83
CA TYR A 274 14.64 -15.28 15.44
C TYR A 274 13.41 -15.13 16.33
N ALA A 275 12.70 -16.22 16.61
CA ALA A 275 11.54 -16.21 17.51
C ALA A 275 11.90 -15.72 18.92
N ALA A 276 13.05 -16.17 19.46
CA ALA A 276 13.57 -15.69 20.74
C ALA A 276 13.85 -14.17 20.68
N LYS A 277 14.50 -13.70 19.61
CA LYS A 277 14.81 -12.27 19.45
C LYS A 277 13.55 -11.41 19.33
N PHE A 278 12.53 -11.85 18.59
CA PHE A 278 11.23 -11.19 18.55
C PHE A 278 10.50 -11.22 19.90
N GLY A 279 10.67 -12.30 20.69
CA GLY A 279 10.21 -12.36 22.07
C GLY A 279 10.87 -11.30 22.95
N ASP A 280 12.19 -11.10 22.81
CA ASP A 280 12.91 -10.05 23.54
C ASP A 280 12.44 -8.64 23.15
N ILE A 281 12.25 -8.39 21.84
CA ILE A 281 11.73 -7.11 21.34
C ILE A 281 10.35 -6.83 21.93
N ARG A 282 9.44 -7.81 21.92
CA ARG A 282 8.09 -7.68 22.51
C ARG A 282 8.13 -7.33 24.00
N LYS A 283 9.03 -7.97 24.76
CA LYS A 283 9.22 -7.64 26.18
C LYS A 283 9.65 -6.18 26.37
N GLN A 284 10.61 -5.70 25.57
CA GLN A 284 11.07 -4.31 25.68
C GLN A 284 9.98 -3.31 25.30
N VAL A 285 9.17 -3.60 24.27
CA VAL A 285 8.04 -2.76 23.90
C VAL A 285 6.93 -2.78 24.96
N ALA A 286 6.68 -3.92 25.61
CA ALA A 286 5.76 -3.99 26.74
C ALA A 286 6.24 -3.14 27.93
N VAL A 287 7.53 -3.23 28.29
CA VAL A 287 8.13 -2.37 29.33
C VAL A 287 8.02 -0.89 28.97
N LEU A 288 8.26 -0.53 27.71
CA LEU A 288 8.09 0.85 27.24
C LEU A 288 6.62 1.30 27.36
N PHE A 289 5.67 0.44 27.04
CA PHE A 289 4.24 0.73 27.16
C PHE A 289 3.82 0.93 28.63
N ASP A 290 4.37 0.15 29.55
CA ASP A 290 4.06 0.26 30.98
C ASP A 290 4.55 1.58 31.62
N LEU A 291 5.48 2.30 30.99
CA LEU A 291 5.88 3.65 31.41
C LEU A 291 4.76 4.69 31.28
N PHE A 292 3.75 4.44 30.45
CA PHE A 292 2.55 5.28 30.34
C PHE A 292 1.47 4.92 31.37
N GLY A 293 1.70 3.87 32.17
CA GLY A 293 0.79 3.47 33.24
C GLY A 293 0.64 4.51 34.34
N SER A 294 -0.53 4.51 35.01
CA SER A 294 -0.87 5.47 36.06
C SER A 294 0.12 5.51 37.22
N ALA A 295 0.78 4.38 37.53
CA ALA A 295 1.81 4.30 38.57
C ALA A 295 3.09 5.05 38.18
N SER A 296 3.53 4.91 36.93
CA SER A 296 4.73 5.56 36.39
C SER A 296 4.56 7.07 36.23
N LEU A 297 3.32 7.54 36.00
CA LEU A 297 2.97 8.95 35.84
C LEU A 297 2.50 9.62 37.14
N ARG A 298 2.70 8.99 38.30
CA ARG A 298 2.12 9.47 39.57
C ARG A 298 2.59 10.86 39.97
N GLU A 299 3.89 11.13 39.88
CA GLU A 299 4.47 12.44 40.21
C GLU A 299 3.80 13.52 39.35
N ILE A 300 3.85 13.35 38.03
CA ILE A 300 3.21 14.24 37.06
C ILE A 300 1.73 14.50 37.40
N HIS A 301 0.96 13.45 37.73
CA HIS A 301 -0.43 13.60 38.13
C HIS A 301 -0.61 14.41 39.43
N ASP A 302 0.30 14.29 40.39
CA ASP A 302 0.26 15.03 41.63
C ASP A 302 0.64 16.51 41.43
N GLU A 303 1.62 16.84 40.58
CA GLU A 303 1.88 18.23 40.18
C GLU A 303 0.71 18.85 39.40
N LEU A 304 0.08 18.08 38.50
CA LEU A 304 -1.11 18.53 37.76
C LEU A 304 -2.26 18.88 38.70
N LYS A 305 -2.48 18.09 39.77
CA LYS A 305 -3.49 18.42 40.80
C LYS A 305 -3.15 19.70 41.56
N GLN A 306 -1.88 19.94 41.86
CA GLN A 306 -1.44 21.17 42.53
C GLN A 306 -1.70 22.39 41.64
N TRP A 307 -1.37 22.30 40.36
CA TRP A 307 -1.66 23.34 39.40
C TRP A 307 -3.16 23.58 39.21
N ASP A 308 -3.97 22.52 39.10
CA ASP A 308 -5.44 22.63 39.00
C ASP A 308 -6.04 23.37 40.20
N LYS A 309 -5.49 23.14 41.40
CA LYS A 309 -5.90 23.87 42.62
C LYS A 309 -5.52 25.34 42.52
N ALA A 310 -4.26 25.64 42.17
CA ALA A 310 -3.78 27.01 42.01
C ALA A 310 -4.60 27.80 40.98
N LYS A 311 -4.92 27.17 39.85
CA LYS A 311 -5.76 27.74 38.79
C LYS A 311 -7.17 28.03 39.27
N LYS A 312 -7.83 27.07 39.94
CA LYS A 312 -9.18 27.28 40.52
C LYS A 312 -9.20 28.44 41.52
N ASP A 313 -8.16 28.57 42.32
CA ASP A 313 -8.05 29.67 43.28
C ASP A 313 -7.80 31.02 42.57
N PHE A 314 -7.04 31.03 41.47
CA PHE A 314 -6.89 32.21 40.63
C PHE A 314 -8.21 32.61 39.92
N ASP A 315 -8.91 31.66 39.30
CA ASP A 315 -10.17 31.93 38.59
C ASP A 315 -11.22 32.54 39.52
N LYS A 316 -11.29 32.10 40.78
CA LYS A 316 -12.14 32.73 41.82
C LYS A 316 -11.77 34.19 42.07
N LYS A 317 -10.48 34.50 42.19
CA LYS A 317 -9.99 35.87 42.39
C LYS A 317 -10.26 36.74 41.17
N TYR A 318 -10.10 36.19 39.97
CA TYR A 318 -10.38 36.89 38.71
C TYR A 318 -11.86 37.23 38.58
N GLU A 319 -12.77 36.29 38.83
CA GLU A 319 -14.22 36.55 38.80
C GLU A 319 -14.65 37.56 39.88
N ALA A 320 -14.03 37.53 41.07
CA ALA A 320 -14.28 38.52 42.12
C ALA A 320 -13.79 39.94 41.73
N ALA A 321 -12.61 40.06 41.13
CA ALA A 321 -12.08 41.34 40.61
C ALA A 321 -12.97 41.92 39.50
N LYS A 322 -13.49 41.05 38.63
CA LYS A 322 -14.44 41.39 37.57
C LYS A 322 -15.78 41.89 38.10
N ALA A 323 -16.33 41.24 39.13
CA ALA A 323 -17.60 41.63 39.75
C ALA A 323 -17.57 43.04 40.36
N LYS A 324 -16.41 43.48 40.85
CA LYS A 324 -16.20 44.84 41.40
C LYS A 324 -16.15 45.92 40.32
N ALA A 325 -15.85 45.57 39.08
CA ALA A 325 -15.68 46.50 37.96
C ALA A 325 -17.00 46.84 37.23
N LYS A 326 -18.09 47.05 37.97
CA LYS A 326 -19.45 47.30 37.43
C LYS A 326 -19.52 48.47 36.45
N VAL A 327 -18.69 49.50 36.62
CA VAL A 327 -18.65 50.71 35.77
C VAL A 327 -18.17 50.41 34.33
N ASN A 328 -17.40 49.34 34.13
CA ASN A 328 -16.81 48.99 32.83
C ASN A 328 -17.42 47.71 32.22
N GLN A 329 -18.67 47.37 32.57
CA GLN A 329 -19.28 46.08 32.23
C GLN A 329 -19.27 45.75 30.72
N GLN A 330 -19.43 46.75 29.85
CA GLN A 330 -19.40 46.55 28.40
C GLN A 330 -17.98 46.27 27.87
N GLN A 331 -16.96 46.98 28.37
CA GLN A 331 -15.55 46.71 28.03
C GLN A 331 -15.10 45.35 28.54
N LEU A 332 -15.53 44.94 29.74
CA LEU A 332 -15.22 43.61 30.30
C LEU A 332 -15.84 42.48 29.48
N LYS A 333 -17.05 42.66 28.94
CA LYS A 333 -17.66 41.69 28.02
C LYS A 333 -16.87 41.56 26.71
N GLN A 334 -16.38 42.67 26.16
CA GLN A 334 -15.53 42.65 24.96
C GLN A 334 -14.18 41.99 25.24
N ILE A 335 -13.57 42.27 26.40
CA ILE A 335 -12.34 41.60 26.84
C ILE A 335 -12.56 40.09 26.92
N GLN A 336 -13.64 39.64 27.56
CA GLN A 336 -13.97 38.23 27.69
C GLN A 336 -14.21 37.54 26.33
N ALA A 337 -14.90 38.21 25.41
CA ALA A 337 -15.11 37.69 24.07
C ALA A 337 -13.79 37.54 23.30
N GLY A 338 -12.89 38.52 23.40
CA GLY A 338 -11.55 38.45 22.82
C GLY A 338 -10.68 37.36 23.45
N GLU A 339 -10.70 37.22 24.78
CA GLU A 339 -9.98 36.16 25.50
C GLU A 339 -10.47 34.76 25.09
N LYS A 340 -11.78 34.56 25.02
CA LYS A 340 -12.36 33.30 24.55
C LYS A 340 -11.95 32.99 23.12
N ARG A 341 -11.96 33.99 22.23
CA ARG A 341 -11.55 33.83 20.84
C ARG A 341 -10.07 33.49 20.72
N ILE A 342 -9.20 34.14 21.50
CA ILE A 342 -7.76 33.80 21.55
C ILE A 342 -7.57 32.36 22.02
N ALA A 343 -8.29 31.92 23.06
CA ALA A 343 -8.19 30.54 23.55
C ALA A 343 -8.60 29.53 22.47
N GLU A 344 -9.69 29.77 21.75
CA GLU A 344 -10.12 28.93 20.62
C GLU A 344 -9.06 28.87 19.51
N ILE A 345 -8.48 30.00 19.11
CA ILE A 345 -7.45 30.05 18.06
C ILE A 345 -6.16 29.36 18.54
N LYS A 346 -5.76 29.55 19.80
CA LYS A 346 -4.58 28.88 20.38
C LYS A 346 -4.76 27.36 20.40
N LYS A 347 -5.98 26.84 20.65
CA LYS A 347 -6.30 25.41 20.54
C LYS A 347 -6.16 24.90 19.10
N LEU A 348 -6.68 25.64 18.11
CA LEU A 348 -6.50 25.29 16.69
C LEU A 348 -5.03 25.34 16.27
N GLN A 349 -4.29 26.36 16.69
CA GLN A 349 -2.86 26.51 16.42
C GLN A 349 -2.07 25.32 17.01
N MET A 350 -2.42 24.87 18.20
CA MET A 350 -1.80 23.71 18.85
C MET A 350 -2.09 22.41 18.09
N ALA A 351 -3.35 22.16 17.71
CA ALA A 351 -3.70 20.99 16.89
C ALA A 351 -2.92 20.95 15.57
N ASN A 352 -2.79 22.10 14.90
CA ASN A 352 -2.02 22.23 13.67
C ASN A 352 -0.51 22.02 13.86
N ARG A 353 0.09 22.49 14.97
CA ARG A 353 1.49 22.19 15.30
C ARG A 353 1.72 20.70 15.57
N ASN A 354 0.78 20.04 16.23
CA ASN A 354 0.85 18.59 16.47
C ASN A 354 0.73 17.80 15.17
N ALA A 355 -0.14 18.24 14.25
CA ALA A 355 -0.23 17.68 12.91
C ALA A 355 1.08 17.91 12.12
N LEU A 356 1.69 19.09 12.21
CA LEU A 356 2.96 19.40 11.54
C LEU A 356 4.09 18.47 12.02
N THR A 357 4.22 18.26 13.34
CA THR A 357 5.23 17.35 13.90
C THR A 357 5.00 15.90 13.50
N SER A 358 3.74 15.46 13.33
CA SER A 358 3.41 14.11 12.84
C SER A 358 3.78 13.88 11.37
N LEU A 359 3.81 14.94 10.56
CA LEU A 359 4.15 14.84 9.14
C LEU A 359 5.64 14.59 8.91
N GLY A 360 6.49 14.93 9.88
CA GLY A 360 7.94 14.71 9.84
C GLY A 360 8.64 15.46 8.70
N GLU A 361 9.78 14.92 8.25
CA GLU A 361 10.58 15.51 7.17
C GLU A 361 10.02 15.12 5.78
N THR A 362 8.86 15.65 5.42
CA THR A 362 8.22 15.36 4.12
C THR A 362 9.07 15.77 2.91
N ASP A 363 9.91 16.79 3.05
CA ASP A 363 10.71 17.35 1.96
C ASP A 363 11.89 16.45 1.59
N THR A 364 12.58 15.86 2.57
CA THR A 364 13.68 14.93 2.33
C THR A 364 13.15 13.66 1.67
N VAL A 365 12.10 13.07 2.24
CA VAL A 365 11.43 11.87 1.71
C VAL A 365 10.97 12.06 0.26
N TYR A 366 10.34 13.20 -0.05
CA TYR A 366 9.90 13.49 -1.41
C TYR A 366 11.07 13.65 -2.39
N ASN A 367 12.14 14.35 -1.98
CA ASN A 367 13.31 14.57 -2.83
C ASN A 367 14.07 13.26 -3.12
N ASP A 368 14.18 12.38 -2.13
CA ASP A 368 14.81 11.06 -2.30
C ASP A 368 14.03 10.18 -3.27
N LEU A 369 12.70 10.12 -3.10
CA LEU A 369 11.82 9.39 -4.01
C LEU A 369 11.87 9.95 -5.43
N ARG A 370 11.93 11.29 -5.57
CA ARG A 370 12.08 11.94 -6.87
C ARG A 370 13.42 11.62 -7.53
N THR A 371 14.49 11.53 -6.75
CA THR A 371 15.82 11.12 -7.23
C THR A 371 15.78 9.66 -7.72
N LYS A 372 15.16 8.76 -6.96
CA LYS A 372 14.95 7.37 -7.36
C LYS A 372 14.13 7.25 -8.66
N TRP A 373 13.08 8.05 -8.78
CA TRP A 373 12.25 8.11 -10.00
C TRP A 373 12.97 8.67 -11.22
N ASN A 374 13.91 9.59 -11.04
CA ASN A 374 14.74 10.11 -12.13
C ASN A 374 15.81 9.13 -12.58
N ARG A 375 16.26 8.22 -11.69
CA ARG A 375 17.22 7.16 -12.02
C ARG A 375 16.57 5.91 -12.61
N SER A 376 15.25 5.74 -12.46
CA SER A 376 14.54 4.58 -12.97
C SER A 376 14.51 4.59 -14.51
N PRO A 377 14.86 3.47 -15.18
CA PRO A 377 14.85 3.41 -16.64
C PRO A 377 13.43 3.63 -17.14
N ARG A 378 13.21 4.76 -17.81
CA ARG A 378 11.92 5.08 -18.42
C ARG A 378 11.91 4.55 -19.85
N PRO A 379 10.81 3.93 -20.30
CA PRO A 379 10.59 3.82 -21.73
C PRO A 379 10.59 5.25 -22.30
N LYS A 380 11.51 5.52 -23.23
CA LYS A 380 11.38 6.70 -24.08
C LYS A 380 10.17 6.41 -24.97
N ASN A 381 9.14 7.26 -24.87
CA ASN A 381 7.99 7.23 -25.77
C ASN A 381 8.44 7.45 -27.21
#